data_AF-A0A5C8ZXA8-F1
#
_entry.id   AF-A0A5C8ZXA8-F1
#
_cell.length_a   1.000
_cell.length_b   1.000
_cell.length_c   1.000
_cell.angle_alpha   90.00
_cell.angle_beta   90.00
_cell.angle_gamma   90.00
#
_symmetry.space_group_name_H-M   'P 1'
#
loop_
_entity.id
_entity.type
_entity.pdbx_description
1 polymer ?
#
loop_
_entity_poly.entity_id
_entity_poly.type
_entity_poly.pdbx_seq_one_letter_code
_entity_poly.pdbx_strand_id
1 'polypeptide(L)'
;MADRTRWWWLLTMLCAINVQSRCIEWPPDFQDSYAAADEILLVEANTLENSDIDFHVNKVRYSVLERFKGVDDHDNYAYNSSETGHHIRMKPGGKYILFLLKEDRVASICRGSREYTPDDPFLHKLRKNSS
;
A
#
# COMPACT_ATOMS: atom_id res chain seq x y z
N MET A 1 -37.15 30.08 -34.39
CA MET A 1 -37.61 29.28 -33.24
C MET A 1 -36.56 28.19 -33.00
N ALA A 2 -35.74 28.36 -31.97
CA ALA A 2 -34.62 27.47 -31.67
C ALA A 2 -35.10 26.28 -30.83
N ASP A 3 -34.79 25.10 -31.30
CA ASP A 3 -35.30 23.81 -30.81
C ASP A 3 -34.75 23.48 -29.41
N ARG A 4 -35.66 23.25 -28.47
CA ARG A 4 -35.46 23.12 -27.00
C ARG A 4 -35.06 21.70 -26.57
N THR A 5 -34.59 20.86 -27.47
CA THR A 5 -34.41 19.41 -27.25
C THR A 5 -32.98 19.01 -26.84
N ARG A 6 -32.03 19.94 -26.76
CA ARG A 6 -30.61 19.65 -26.45
C ARG A 6 -30.20 19.70 -24.97
N TRP A 7 -31.14 19.95 -24.04
CA TRP A 7 -30.81 20.18 -22.62
C TRP A 7 -31.07 19.00 -21.69
N TRP A 8 -31.50 17.85 -22.21
CA TRP A 8 -31.77 16.66 -21.37
C TRP A 8 -30.58 15.71 -21.21
N TRP A 9 -29.51 15.87 -21.98
CA TRP A 9 -28.32 15.01 -21.87
C TRP A 9 -27.24 15.55 -20.93
N LEU A 10 -27.37 16.78 -20.43
CA LEU A 10 -26.40 17.37 -19.49
C LEU A 10 -26.66 16.98 -18.03
N LEU A 11 -27.81 16.38 -17.70
CA LEU A 11 -28.15 15.95 -16.34
C LEU A 11 -27.80 14.49 -16.03
N THR A 12 -27.48 13.67 -17.05
CA THR A 12 -27.03 12.29 -16.84
C THR A 12 -25.51 12.14 -16.74
N MET A 13 -24.74 13.21 -16.92
CA MET A 13 -23.29 13.26 -16.64
C MET A 13 -22.97 13.66 -15.18
N LEU A 14 -23.94 13.54 -14.28
CA LEU A 14 -23.76 13.69 -12.82
C LEU A 14 -23.87 12.37 -12.07
N CYS A 15 -23.68 11.22 -12.74
CA CYS A 15 -22.90 10.15 -12.12
C CYS A 15 -21.43 10.58 -12.15
N ALA A 16 -21.11 11.67 -11.43
CA ALA A 16 -19.77 11.85 -10.91
C ALA A 16 -19.57 10.63 -10.01
N ILE A 17 -18.94 9.64 -10.63
CA ILE A 17 -18.55 8.39 -10.03
C ILE A 17 -17.80 8.84 -8.78
N ASN A 18 -18.46 8.73 -7.63
CA ASN A 18 -17.78 8.70 -6.36
C ASN A 18 -16.97 7.40 -6.40
N VAL A 19 -15.87 7.42 -7.14
CA VAL A 19 -14.74 6.51 -6.98
C VAL A 19 -14.12 6.95 -5.65
N GLN A 20 -14.88 6.77 -4.56
CA GLN A 20 -14.25 6.24 -3.37
C GLN A 20 -13.68 4.93 -3.87
N SER A 21 -12.38 4.95 -4.17
CA SER A 21 -11.53 3.79 -4.39
C SER A 21 -11.56 2.95 -3.12
N ARG A 22 -12.72 2.35 -2.83
CA ARG A 22 -12.85 1.24 -1.91
C ARG A 22 -11.92 0.21 -2.49
N CYS A 23 -10.90 -0.18 -1.74
CA CYS A 23 -10.11 -1.35 -2.09
C CYS A 23 -11.11 -2.45 -2.38
N ILE A 24 -11.22 -2.83 -3.66
CA ILE A 24 -12.42 -3.48 -4.20
C ILE A 24 -12.71 -4.78 -3.46
N GLU A 25 -11.68 -5.37 -2.84
CA GLU A 25 -11.79 -6.48 -1.91
C GLU A 25 -10.84 -6.21 -0.73
N TRP A 26 -11.37 -5.94 0.47
CA TRP A 26 -10.56 -5.77 1.67
C TRP A 26 -11.02 -6.69 2.81
N PRO A 27 -10.13 -7.50 3.40
CA PRO A 27 -8.71 -7.66 3.03
C PRO A 27 -8.54 -8.51 1.74
N PRO A 28 -7.54 -8.22 0.88
CA PRO A 28 -7.23 -9.08 -0.26
C PRO A 28 -6.82 -10.47 0.24
N ASP A 29 -7.08 -11.50 -0.56
CA ASP A 29 -6.61 -12.84 -0.22
C ASP A 29 -5.07 -12.84 -0.09
N PHE A 30 -4.58 -13.65 0.85
CA PHE A 30 -3.15 -13.72 1.13
C PHE A 30 -2.38 -14.20 -0.10
N GLN A 31 -2.91 -15.20 -0.82
CA GLN A 31 -2.22 -15.78 -1.97
C GLN A 31 -2.09 -14.74 -3.09
N ASP A 32 -3.14 -13.97 -3.35
CA ASP A 32 -3.11 -12.90 -4.35
C ASP A 32 -2.11 -11.81 -4.00
N SER A 33 -2.11 -11.38 -2.73
CA SER A 33 -1.16 -10.37 -2.24
C SER A 33 0.29 -10.88 -2.33
N TYR A 34 0.51 -12.15 -1.93
CA TYR A 34 1.83 -12.77 -1.97
C TYR A 34 2.33 -12.95 -3.41
N ALA A 35 1.45 -13.36 -4.33
CA ALA A 35 1.77 -13.54 -5.74
C ALA A 35 2.12 -12.20 -6.40
N ALA A 36 1.32 -11.16 -6.15
CA ALA A 36 1.46 -9.85 -6.77
C ALA A 36 2.66 -9.05 -6.26
N ALA A 37 3.07 -9.19 -5.00
CA ALA A 37 4.18 -8.43 -4.44
C ALA A 37 5.54 -8.88 -5.01
N ASP A 38 6.43 -7.95 -5.35
CA ASP A 38 7.80 -8.29 -5.74
C ASP A 38 8.69 -8.56 -4.52
N GLU A 39 8.47 -7.81 -3.44
CA GLU A 39 9.19 -7.93 -2.19
C GLU A 39 8.22 -8.08 -1.02
N ILE A 40 8.55 -8.99 -0.10
CA ILE A 40 7.81 -9.15 1.15
C ILE A 40 8.80 -9.19 2.31
N LEU A 41 8.69 -8.22 3.20
CA LEU A 41 9.70 -7.92 4.22
C LEU A 41 9.07 -7.73 5.59
N LEU A 42 9.74 -8.24 6.64
CA LEU A 42 9.58 -7.72 7.99
C LEU A 42 10.65 -6.66 8.20
N VAL A 43 10.24 -5.45 8.57
CA VAL A 43 11.12 -4.30 8.70
C VAL A 43 10.91 -3.57 10.01
N GLU A 44 11.91 -2.80 10.43
CA GLU A 44 11.80 -1.80 11.48
C GLU A 44 12.03 -0.41 10.86
N ALA A 45 11.07 0.49 11.06
CA ALA A 45 11.15 1.84 10.52
C ALA A 45 12.18 2.67 11.29
N ASN A 46 13.10 3.32 10.58
CA ASN A 46 14.19 4.09 11.18
C ASN A 46 13.87 5.59 11.18
N THR A 47 13.52 6.15 10.02
CA THR A 47 13.29 7.58 9.84
C THR A 47 12.08 7.84 8.95
N LEU A 48 11.44 8.99 9.19
CA LEU A 48 10.40 9.56 8.33
C LEU A 48 10.98 10.82 7.69
N GLU A 49 11.00 10.84 6.37
CA GLU A 49 11.41 11.97 5.56
C GLU A 49 10.19 12.44 4.77
N ASN A 50 10.01 13.75 4.61
CA ASN A 50 9.02 14.25 3.66
C ASN A 50 9.41 13.78 2.26
N SER A 51 8.45 13.30 1.48
CA SER A 51 8.73 12.89 0.10
C SER A 51 8.97 14.13 -0.77
N ASP A 52 9.88 14.01 -1.73
CA ASP A 52 10.08 15.01 -2.78
C ASP A 52 8.93 15.04 -3.80
N ILE A 53 8.04 14.04 -3.75
CA ILE A 53 6.93 13.85 -4.70
C ILE A 53 5.67 14.60 -4.25
N ASP A 54 5.33 14.52 -2.97
CA ASP A 54 4.12 15.09 -2.39
C ASP A 54 4.33 15.30 -0.89
N PHE A 55 3.92 16.46 -0.38
CA PHE A 55 4.00 16.82 1.04
C PHE A 55 3.09 15.96 1.94
N HIS A 56 2.15 15.23 1.35
CA HIS A 56 1.28 14.27 2.03
C HIS A 56 1.80 12.82 1.98
N VAL A 57 2.94 12.60 1.31
CA VAL A 57 3.62 11.32 1.23
C VAL A 57 4.93 11.42 2.01
N ASN A 58 5.18 10.47 2.89
CA ASN A 58 6.47 10.36 3.56
C ASN A 58 7.25 9.20 2.96
N LYS A 59 8.56 9.41 2.79
CA LYS A 59 9.53 8.36 2.54
C LYS A 59 9.99 7.82 3.88
N VAL A 60 9.79 6.53 4.10
CA VAL A 60 10.18 5.83 5.32
C VAL A 60 11.42 5.02 5.02
N ARG A 61 12.55 5.33 5.65
CA ARG A 61 13.73 4.46 5.64
C ARG A 61 13.56 3.39 6.71
N TYR A 62 14.01 2.17 6.43
CA TYR A 62 13.86 1.06 7.36
C TYR A 62 15.08 0.13 7.36
N SER A 63 15.17 -0.71 8.39
CA SER A 63 16.08 -1.85 8.45
C SER A 63 15.30 -3.13 8.18
N VAL A 64 15.81 -4.01 7.32
CA VAL A 64 15.18 -5.31 7.05
C VAL A 64 15.54 -6.28 8.19
N LEU A 65 14.52 -6.83 8.85
CA LEU A 65 14.67 -7.84 9.90
C LEU A 65 14.58 -9.25 9.33
N GLU A 66 13.67 -9.47 8.38
CA GLU A 66 13.47 -10.75 7.70
C GLU A 66 12.95 -10.49 6.28
N ARG A 67 13.43 -11.27 5.29
CA ARG A 67 12.99 -11.17 3.89
C ARG A 67 12.31 -12.49 3.52
N PHE A 68 11.02 -12.41 3.16
CA PHE A 68 10.22 -13.57 2.76
C PHE A 68 10.13 -13.75 1.25
N LYS A 69 10.28 -12.65 0.49
CA LYS A 69 10.26 -12.63 -0.97
C LYS A 69 11.09 -11.47 -1.50
N GLY A 70 11.65 -11.64 -2.70
CA GLY A 70 12.46 -10.64 -3.40
C GLY A 70 13.96 -10.79 -3.13
N VAL A 71 14.77 -9.98 -3.79
CA VAL A 71 16.25 -9.94 -3.65
C VAL A 71 16.68 -8.62 -3.04
N ASP A 72 17.92 -8.55 -2.54
CA ASP A 72 18.48 -7.36 -1.91
C ASP A 72 19.18 -6.48 -2.96
N ASP A 73 18.40 -5.75 -3.75
CA ASP A 73 18.89 -4.96 -4.90
C ASP A 73 18.53 -3.45 -4.82
N HIS A 74 17.87 -3.01 -3.76
CA HIS A 74 17.39 -1.63 -3.63
C HIS A 74 17.71 -1.00 -2.27
N ASP A 75 17.71 0.33 -2.25
CA ASP A 75 17.68 1.11 -1.02
C ASP A 75 16.49 0.70 -0.15
N ASN A 76 16.73 0.55 1.16
CA ASN A 76 15.69 0.18 2.13
C ASN A 76 14.77 1.37 2.46
N TYR A 77 13.78 1.60 1.59
CA TYR A 77 12.71 2.56 1.81
C TYR A 77 11.36 2.12 1.25
N ALA A 78 10.30 2.70 1.80
CA ALA A 78 8.93 2.62 1.28
C ALA A 78 8.25 3.98 1.40
N TYR A 79 7.25 4.22 0.54
CA TYR A 79 6.41 5.40 0.64
C TYR A 79 5.13 5.07 1.43
N ASN A 80 4.73 5.98 2.31
CA ASN A 80 3.40 5.97 2.91
C ASN A 80 2.74 7.34 2.82
N SER A 81 1.43 7.41 2.99
CA SER A 81 0.66 8.66 2.96
C SER A 81 -0.17 8.79 4.22
N SER A 82 -0.31 10.01 4.73
CA SER A 82 -1.19 10.32 5.86
C SER A 82 -2.66 10.51 5.46
N GLU A 83 -2.91 10.79 4.17
CA GLU A 83 -4.22 11.26 3.67
C GLU A 83 -5.15 10.15 3.21
N THR A 84 -4.59 9.12 2.58
CA THR A 84 -5.40 8.03 2.04
C THR A 84 -5.47 6.91 3.08
N GLY A 85 -6.69 6.50 3.45
CA GLY A 85 -6.93 5.40 4.40
C GLY A 85 -6.44 4.02 3.93
N HIS A 86 -5.62 3.97 2.88
CA HIS A 86 -5.10 2.78 2.23
C HIS A 86 -3.59 2.59 2.47
N HIS A 87 -2.94 3.53 3.14
CA HIS A 87 -1.51 3.47 3.46
C HIS A 87 -1.32 3.12 4.93
N ILE A 88 -0.21 2.47 5.22
CA ILE A 88 0.18 2.22 6.61
C ILE A 88 0.84 3.46 7.17
N ARG A 89 0.32 3.98 8.28
CA ARG A 89 1.01 5.00 9.05
C ARG A 89 2.15 4.37 9.83
N MET A 90 3.32 4.35 9.20
CA MET A 90 4.56 3.89 9.79
C MET A 90 5.11 4.97 10.72
N LYS A 91 5.72 4.54 11.83
CA LYS A 91 6.38 5.41 12.80
C LYS A 91 7.79 4.88 13.08
N PRO A 92 8.78 5.74 13.39
CA PRO A 92 10.12 5.30 13.74
C PRO A 92 10.09 4.37 14.96
N GLY A 93 10.89 3.30 14.93
CA GLY A 93 10.89 2.20 15.90
C GLY A 93 9.74 1.20 15.73
N GLY A 94 8.74 1.50 14.89
CA GLY A 94 7.66 0.57 14.59
C GLY A 94 8.12 -0.57 13.68
N LYS A 95 7.54 -1.75 13.87
CA LYS A 95 7.82 -2.94 13.05
C LYS A 95 6.64 -3.22 12.12
N TYR A 96 6.95 -3.57 10.88
CA TYR A 96 5.93 -3.70 9.84
C TYR A 96 6.24 -4.88 8.92
N ILE A 97 5.19 -5.55 8.44
CA ILE A 97 5.26 -6.47 7.33
C ILE A 97 4.86 -5.70 6.08
N LEU A 98 5.77 -5.56 5.12
CA LEU A 98 5.57 -4.81 3.90
C LEU A 98 5.44 -5.75 2.70
N PHE A 99 4.43 -5.50 1.87
CA PHE A 99 4.21 -6.08 0.55
C PHE A 99 4.43 -4.97 -0.46
N LEU A 100 5.57 -4.99 -1.14
CA LEU A 100 6.03 -3.91 -1.99
C LEU A 100 6.10 -4.37 -3.45
N LEU A 101 5.76 -3.44 -4.35
CA LEU A 101 6.08 -3.54 -5.76
C LEU A 101 7.38 -2.77 -6.03
N LYS A 102 8.21 -3.25 -6.95
CA LYS A 102 9.50 -2.61 -7.26
C LYS A 102 9.32 -1.21 -7.84
N GLU A 103 8.24 -0.98 -8.60
CA GLU A 103 8.02 0.27 -9.32
C GLU A 103 7.70 1.45 -8.40
N ASP A 104 6.87 1.24 -7.37
CA ASP A 104 6.34 2.33 -6.54
C ASP A 104 6.73 2.25 -5.06
N ARG A 105 7.14 1.08 -4.57
CA ARG A 105 7.50 0.81 -3.17
C ARG A 105 6.50 1.40 -2.15
N VAL A 106 5.21 1.39 -2.46
CA VAL A 106 4.17 1.93 -1.56
C VAL A 106 3.77 0.90 -0.50
N ALA A 107 3.89 1.29 0.77
CA ALA A 107 3.40 0.52 1.91
C ALA A 107 1.87 0.68 2.06
N SER A 108 1.13 -0.20 1.38
CA SER A 108 -0.35 -0.17 1.36
C SER A 108 -0.98 -1.36 2.06
N ILE A 109 -1.99 -1.06 2.89
CA ILE A 109 -2.83 -2.08 3.53
C ILE A 109 -3.61 -2.89 2.47
N CYS A 110 -3.89 -2.28 1.31
CA CYS A 110 -4.60 -2.92 0.20
C CYS A 110 -3.72 -3.90 -0.59
N ARG A 111 -2.42 -3.95 -0.30
CA ARG A 111 -1.50 -4.96 -0.80
C ARG A 111 -1.15 -6.02 0.23
N GLY A 112 -1.79 -5.98 1.40
CA GLY A 112 -1.53 -6.91 2.49
C GLY A 112 -0.46 -6.46 3.47
N SER A 113 0.18 -5.30 3.25
CA SER A 113 1.10 -4.72 4.23
C SER A 113 0.36 -4.45 5.55
N ARG A 114 1.06 -4.54 6.70
CA ARG A 114 0.48 -4.30 8.04
C ARG A 114 1.53 -3.98 9.10
N GLU A 115 1.09 -3.50 10.25
CA GLU A 115 1.90 -3.42 11.46
C GLU A 115 2.16 -4.82 12.02
N TYR A 116 3.40 -5.08 12.45
CA TYR A 116 3.82 -6.36 13.00
C TYR A 116 3.45 -6.45 14.48
N THR A 117 2.85 -7.58 14.86
CA THR A 117 2.70 -7.98 16.25
C THR A 117 3.39 -9.33 16.48
N PRO A 118 3.94 -9.60 17.68
CA PRO A 118 4.60 -10.87 17.99
C PRO A 118 3.73 -12.10 17.71
N ASP A 119 2.42 -11.96 17.93
CA ASP A 119 1.43 -13.01 17.74
C ASP A 119 0.77 -12.98 16.36
N ASP A 120 1.37 -12.32 15.37
CA ASP A 120 0.79 -12.20 14.03
C ASP A 120 0.70 -13.59 13.34
N PRO A 121 -0.51 -14.14 13.15
CA PRO A 121 -0.69 -15.45 12.53
C PRO A 121 -0.23 -15.47 11.06
N PHE A 122 -0.06 -14.31 10.44
CA PHE A 122 0.41 -14.16 9.07
C PHE A 122 1.88 -14.51 8.91
N LEU A 123 2.69 -14.33 9.96
CA LEU A 123 4.11 -14.63 9.94
C LEU A 123 4.37 -16.12 9.70
N HIS A 124 3.56 -16.99 10.31
CA HIS A 124 3.64 -18.43 10.10
C HIS A 124 3.32 -18.82 8.65
N LYS A 125 2.36 -18.12 8.02
CA LYS A 125 2.03 -18.34 6.60
C LYS A 125 3.17 -17.88 5.70
N LEU A 126 3.76 -16.72 5.97
CA LEU A 126 4.89 -16.19 5.20
C LEU A 126 6.10 -17.12 5.25
N ARG A 127 6.50 -17.56 6.45
CA ARG A 127 7.64 -18.49 6.63
C ARG A 127 7.46 -19.82 5.94
N LYS A 128 6.22 -20.33 5.87
CA LYS A 128 5.91 -21.56 5.13
C LYS A 128 6.08 -21.41 3.61
N ASN A 129 5.90 -20.21 3.07
CA ASN A 129 5.97 -19.95 1.63
C ASN A 129 7.35 -19.43 1.18
N SER A 130 8.26 -19.13 2.12
CA SER A 130 9.62 -18.66 1.84
C SER A 130 10.68 -19.77 1.87
N SER A 131 10.26 -21.03 1.98
CA SER A 131 11.14 -22.22 1.93
C SER A 131 11.18 -22.78 0.51
#